data_AF-A0A812YF72-F1
#
_entry.id   AF-A0A812YF72-F1
#
_cell.length_a   1.000
_cell.length_b   1.000
_cell.length_c   1.000
_cell.angle_alpha   90.00
_cell.angle_beta   90.00
_cell.angle_gamma   90.00
#
_symmetry.space_group_name_H-M   'P 1'
#
loop_
_entity.id
_entity.type
_entity.pdbx_description
1 polymer ?
#
loop_
_entity_poly.entity_id
_entity_poly.type
_entity_poly.pdbx_seq_one_letter_code
_entity_poly.pdbx_strand_id
1 'polypeptide(L)'
;MTTELLRIFNECGVSVGLQYKLGQHFTTVKKFATFADTRSDVRAALKADHSLEAAGQETRAAVAAVVSAWESCRKFSSKESELKAEAMRASFEKTFGGIDEVVEPSADYLSTKMEEVENGEIIASPLSDVTSKRKAKTLGIQTSVDAGGHVRIVKQRSKGSLPQNTEELRAILRVEGKAWVFLGSKYRNKVFFKDMTQTDQVALRPPWTMMISYEFELRKEAVKRAFRDSRPLSETLREVQGDAQLKEQFFTSPSALQSRSMRTWFERPNYGQPWKWRKGEKGPGKGKGGHAKGQGSKGKERQGQRRAGKPRSRWTPHLLCIFDIRMSR
;
A
#
# COMPACT_ATOMS: atom_id res chain seq x y z
N MET A 1 -20.69 -19.97 28.83
CA MET A 1 -19.74 -18.84 28.95
C MET A 1 -18.37 -19.27 28.39
N THR A 2 -17.72 -18.44 27.59
CA THR A 2 -16.36 -18.70 27.06
C THR A 2 -15.29 -18.74 28.15
N THR A 3 -14.25 -19.55 27.96
CA THR A 3 -13.11 -19.69 28.89
C THR A 3 -12.44 -18.36 29.22
N GLU A 4 -12.27 -17.47 28.23
CA GLU A 4 -11.68 -16.15 28.46
C GLU A 4 -12.54 -15.24 29.35
N LEU A 5 -13.86 -15.30 29.21
CA LEU A 5 -14.78 -14.49 30.04
C LEU A 5 -14.73 -14.95 31.50
N LEU A 6 -14.69 -16.27 31.71
CA LEU A 6 -14.47 -16.87 33.04
C LEU A 6 -13.15 -16.39 33.67
N ARG A 7 -12.06 -16.39 32.90
CA ARG A 7 -10.74 -15.92 33.36
C ARG A 7 -10.79 -14.47 33.82
N ILE A 8 -11.41 -13.59 33.02
CA ILE A 8 -11.55 -12.16 33.34
C ILE A 8 -12.40 -11.96 34.61
N PHE A 9 -13.49 -12.72 34.77
CA PHE A 9 -14.36 -12.64 35.95
C PHE A 9 -13.64 -13.07 37.24
N ASN A 10 -12.80 -14.09 37.16
CA ASN A 10 -11.98 -14.54 38.29
C ASN A 10 -10.90 -13.50 38.66
N GLU A 11 -10.21 -12.92 37.68
CA GLU A 11 -9.18 -11.89 37.91
C GLU A 11 -9.76 -10.61 38.54
N CYS A 12 -10.99 -10.26 38.19
CA CYS A 12 -11.67 -9.07 38.74
C CYS A 12 -12.38 -9.34 40.07
N GLY A 13 -12.35 -10.58 40.58
CA GLY A 13 -12.97 -10.93 41.87
C GLY A 13 -14.50 -10.96 41.84
N VAL A 14 -15.13 -11.27 40.71
CA VAL A 14 -16.59 -11.41 40.62
C VAL A 14 -17.02 -12.68 41.35
N SER A 15 -18.01 -12.59 42.25
CA SER A 15 -18.48 -13.75 43.03
C SER A 15 -19.10 -14.83 42.14
N VAL A 16 -18.90 -16.10 42.50
CA VAL A 16 -19.36 -17.26 41.69
C VAL A 16 -20.87 -17.23 41.43
N GLY A 17 -21.66 -16.79 42.40
CA GLY A 17 -23.11 -16.64 42.22
C GLY A 17 -23.49 -15.57 41.17
N LEU A 18 -22.72 -14.49 41.08
CA LEU A 18 -22.90 -13.48 40.02
C LEU A 18 -22.35 -13.96 38.68
N GLN A 19 -21.25 -14.71 38.66
CA GLN A 19 -20.74 -15.33 37.44
C GLN A 19 -21.78 -16.27 36.80
N TYR A 20 -22.49 -17.05 37.61
CA TYR A 20 -23.57 -17.92 37.12
C TYR A 20 -24.72 -17.10 36.53
N LYS A 21 -25.20 -16.07 37.24
CA LYS A 21 -26.29 -15.19 36.77
C LYS A 21 -25.93 -14.46 35.47
N LEU A 22 -24.75 -13.84 35.41
CA LEU A 22 -24.26 -13.15 34.22
C LEU A 22 -24.01 -14.14 33.08
N GLY A 23 -23.46 -15.32 33.39
CA GLY A 23 -23.12 -16.34 32.40
C GLY A 23 -24.31 -16.97 31.67
N GLN A 24 -25.54 -16.80 32.17
CA GLN A 24 -26.76 -17.23 31.49
C GLN A 24 -27.05 -16.41 30.23
N HIS A 25 -26.81 -15.09 30.28
CA HIS A 25 -27.08 -14.17 29.17
C HIS A 25 -25.81 -13.76 28.41
N PHE A 26 -24.70 -13.57 29.12
CA PHE A 26 -23.42 -13.17 28.56
C PHE A 26 -22.53 -14.38 28.27
N THR A 27 -22.73 -14.96 27.09
CA THR A 27 -22.01 -16.18 26.69
C THR A 27 -20.57 -15.92 26.24
N THR A 28 -20.26 -14.72 25.77
CA THR A 28 -19.03 -14.39 25.01
C THR A 28 -18.46 -13.05 25.45
N VAL A 29 -17.13 -12.89 25.43
CA VAL A 29 -16.43 -11.63 25.77
C VAL A 29 -16.96 -10.44 24.96
N LYS A 30 -17.22 -10.63 23.65
CA LYS A 30 -17.76 -9.59 22.77
C LYS A 30 -19.15 -9.11 23.21
N LYS A 31 -20.07 -10.03 23.53
CA LYS A 31 -21.44 -9.70 24.00
C LYS A 31 -21.40 -8.90 25.30
N PHE A 32 -20.52 -9.28 26.22
CA PHE A 32 -20.36 -8.57 27.48
C PHE A 32 -19.70 -7.19 27.26
N ALA A 33 -18.68 -7.10 26.39
CA ALA A 33 -18.02 -5.84 26.07
C ALA A 33 -18.94 -4.80 25.40
N THR A 34 -19.90 -5.25 24.57
CA THR A 34 -20.87 -4.38 23.86
C THR A 34 -22.17 -4.17 24.62
N PHE A 35 -22.30 -4.72 25.83
CA PHE A 35 -23.53 -4.63 26.62
C PHE A 35 -23.94 -3.19 26.96
N ALA A 36 -22.96 -2.32 27.17
CA ALA A 36 -23.17 -0.94 27.56
C ALA A 36 -22.07 -0.05 26.96
N ASP A 37 -22.33 1.26 26.89
CA ASP A 37 -21.35 2.22 26.37
C ASP A 37 -20.60 2.93 27.50
N THR A 38 -21.26 3.23 28.62
CA THR A 38 -20.66 3.94 29.76
C THR A 38 -20.69 3.14 31.06
N ARG A 39 -19.80 3.49 32.00
CA ARG A 39 -19.77 2.91 33.36
C ARG A 39 -21.08 3.13 34.11
N SER A 40 -21.77 4.24 33.87
CA SER A 40 -23.07 4.53 34.48
C SER A 40 -24.15 3.58 33.98
N ASP A 41 -24.16 3.27 32.68
CA ASP A 41 -25.15 2.37 32.09
C ASP A 41 -24.97 0.94 32.63
N VAL A 42 -23.73 0.49 32.80
CA VAL A 42 -23.44 -0.81 33.42
C VAL A 42 -23.99 -0.88 34.84
N ARG A 43 -23.78 0.18 35.64
CA ARG A 43 -24.32 0.23 37.01
C ARG A 43 -25.84 0.29 37.04
N ALA A 44 -26.46 1.03 36.12
CA ALA A 44 -27.91 1.12 36.00
C ALA A 44 -28.52 -0.24 35.61
N ALA A 45 -27.91 -0.95 34.67
CA ALA A 45 -28.37 -2.28 34.26
C ALA A 45 -28.18 -3.32 35.36
N LEU A 46 -27.04 -3.29 36.08
CA LEU A 46 -26.83 -4.16 37.25
C LEU A 46 -27.85 -3.90 38.38
N LYS A 47 -28.27 -2.64 38.55
CA LYS A 47 -29.33 -2.28 39.50
C LYS A 47 -30.69 -2.85 39.05
N ALA A 48 -31.03 -2.74 37.77
CA ALA A 48 -32.30 -3.21 37.22
C ALA A 48 -32.41 -4.74 37.17
N ASP A 49 -31.38 -5.42 36.67
CA ASP A 49 -31.46 -6.86 36.33
C ASP A 49 -31.12 -7.79 37.50
N HIS A 50 -30.32 -7.31 38.45
CA HIS A 50 -29.79 -8.15 39.53
C HIS A 50 -30.14 -7.67 40.94
N SER A 51 -30.94 -6.59 41.05
CA SER A 51 -31.30 -5.95 42.34
C SER A 51 -30.08 -5.65 43.20
N LEU A 52 -28.92 -5.44 42.57
CA LEU A 52 -27.67 -5.05 43.24
C LEU A 52 -27.73 -3.54 43.50
N GLU A 53 -28.51 -3.12 44.49
CA GLU A 53 -28.40 -1.75 44.98
C GLU A 53 -27.10 -1.58 45.79
N ALA A 54 -26.40 -0.49 45.49
CA ALA A 54 -25.19 -0.04 46.20
C ALA A 54 -25.47 0.48 47.63
N ALA A 55 -26.40 -0.16 48.35
CA ALA A 55 -26.77 0.22 49.72
C ALA A 55 -25.66 -0.15 50.72
N GLY A 56 -24.98 -1.29 50.54
CA GLY A 56 -23.89 -1.78 51.41
C GLY A 56 -22.50 -1.71 50.78
N GLN A 57 -21.45 -1.84 51.60
CA GLN A 57 -20.06 -1.88 51.14
C GLN A 57 -19.77 -3.13 50.29
N GLU A 58 -20.37 -4.27 50.64
CA GLU A 58 -20.25 -5.53 49.91
C GLU A 58 -20.90 -5.47 48.51
N THR A 59 -22.12 -4.91 48.41
CA THR A 59 -22.80 -4.77 47.11
C THR A 59 -22.13 -3.74 46.22
N ARG A 60 -21.54 -2.67 46.79
CA ARG A 60 -20.68 -1.73 46.06
C ARG A 60 -19.43 -2.40 45.51
N ALA A 61 -18.75 -3.24 46.29
CA ALA A 61 -17.57 -3.98 45.85
C ALA A 61 -17.92 -4.95 44.71
N ALA A 62 -19.05 -5.65 44.82
CA ALA A 62 -19.54 -6.54 43.76
C ALA A 62 -19.84 -5.79 42.45
N VAL A 63 -20.51 -4.64 42.51
CA VAL A 63 -20.76 -3.80 41.33
C VAL A 63 -19.44 -3.28 40.73
N ALA A 64 -18.47 -2.89 41.56
CA ALA A 64 -17.17 -2.44 41.09
C ALA A 64 -16.37 -3.55 40.40
N ALA A 65 -16.42 -4.79 40.91
CA ALA A 65 -15.81 -5.96 40.29
C ALA A 65 -16.36 -6.24 38.89
N VAL A 66 -17.69 -6.17 38.73
CA VAL A 66 -18.35 -6.39 37.42
C VAL A 66 -18.04 -5.27 36.43
N VAL A 67 -18.02 -4.00 36.87
CA VAL A 67 -17.62 -2.87 36.02
C VAL A 67 -16.16 -3.01 35.56
N SER A 68 -15.27 -3.44 36.47
CA SER A 68 -13.86 -3.68 36.15
C SER A 68 -13.69 -4.84 35.16
N ALA A 69 -14.46 -5.91 35.33
CA ALA A 69 -14.51 -7.02 34.38
C ALA A 69 -14.99 -6.58 33.00
N TRP A 70 -15.99 -5.71 32.93
CA TRP A 70 -16.51 -5.17 31.68
C TRP A 70 -15.47 -4.31 30.93
N GLU A 71 -14.75 -3.45 31.65
CA GLU A 71 -13.65 -2.67 31.07
C GLU A 71 -12.52 -3.56 30.56
N SER A 72 -12.17 -4.60 31.32
CA SER A 72 -11.18 -5.60 30.92
C SER A 72 -11.62 -6.34 29.66
N CYS A 73 -12.89 -6.70 29.53
CA CYS A 73 -13.44 -7.31 28.32
C CYS A 73 -13.37 -6.36 27.11
N ARG A 74 -13.64 -5.06 27.29
CA ARG A 74 -13.48 -4.07 26.20
C ARG A 74 -12.04 -3.91 25.75
N LYS A 75 -11.10 -3.84 26.70
CA LYS A 75 -9.65 -3.79 26.41
C LYS A 75 -9.20 -5.07 25.71
N PHE A 76 -9.67 -6.23 26.15
CA PHE A 76 -9.37 -7.51 25.55
C PHE A 76 -9.87 -7.59 24.10
N SER A 77 -11.13 -7.22 23.84
CA SER A 77 -11.70 -7.22 22.49
C SER A 77 -10.95 -6.29 21.54
N SER A 78 -10.50 -5.12 22.01
CA SER A 78 -9.70 -4.18 21.20
C SER A 78 -8.32 -4.76 20.85
N LYS A 79 -7.66 -5.41 21.82
CA LYS A 79 -6.37 -6.06 21.60
C LYS A 79 -6.50 -7.29 20.70
N GLU A 80 -7.58 -8.04 20.81
CA GLU A 80 -7.83 -9.21 19.98
C GLU A 80 -7.96 -8.83 18.49
N SER A 81 -8.65 -7.72 18.17
CA SER A 81 -8.70 -7.21 16.79
C SER A 81 -7.33 -6.77 16.27
N GLU A 82 -6.49 -6.18 17.12
CA GLU A 82 -5.11 -5.79 16.76
C GLU A 82 -4.24 -7.02 16.48
N LEU A 83 -4.27 -8.03 17.36
CA LEU A 83 -3.51 -9.27 17.19
C LEU A 83 -3.94 -10.04 15.92
N LYS A 84 -5.25 -10.05 15.60
CA LYS A 84 -5.75 -10.65 14.35
C LYS A 84 -5.24 -9.89 13.13
N ALA A 85 -5.21 -8.55 13.18
CA ALA A 85 -4.66 -7.72 12.12
C ALA A 85 -3.15 -7.97 11.93
N GLU A 86 -2.40 -8.09 13.03
CA GLU A 86 -0.96 -8.40 13.01
C GLU A 86 -0.66 -9.79 12.44
N ALA A 87 -1.44 -10.81 12.78
CA ALA A 87 -1.28 -12.15 12.22
C ALA A 87 -1.51 -12.18 10.71
N MET A 88 -2.49 -11.42 10.21
CA MET A 88 -2.72 -11.25 8.77
C MET A 88 -1.59 -10.46 8.12
N ARG A 89 -1.08 -9.41 8.77
CA ARG A 89 0.09 -8.66 8.29
C ARG A 89 1.32 -9.55 8.17
N ALA A 90 1.62 -10.37 9.17
CA ALA A 90 2.76 -11.29 9.14
C ALA A 90 2.63 -12.31 8.00
N SER A 91 1.42 -12.82 7.78
CA SER A 91 1.11 -13.73 6.66
C SER A 91 1.30 -13.06 5.30
N PHE A 92 0.93 -11.78 5.21
CA PHE A 92 1.13 -10.96 4.02
C PHE A 92 2.61 -10.68 3.79
N GLU A 93 3.37 -10.26 4.81
CA GLU A 93 4.79 -9.92 4.69
C GLU A 93 5.62 -11.10 4.22
N LYS A 94 5.27 -12.32 4.66
CA LYS A 94 5.90 -13.55 4.17
C LYS A 94 5.71 -13.77 2.66
N THR A 95 4.61 -13.29 2.09
CA THR A 95 4.22 -13.55 0.70
C THR A 95 4.59 -12.41 -0.25
N PHE A 96 4.45 -11.15 0.20
CA PHE A 96 4.54 -9.97 -0.65
C PHE A 96 5.57 -8.92 -0.15
N GLY A 97 6.19 -9.13 1.00
CA GLY A 97 7.13 -8.19 1.61
C GLY A 97 6.46 -7.10 2.46
N GLY A 98 7.27 -6.14 2.90
CA GLY A 98 6.87 -5.12 3.88
C GLY A 98 5.81 -4.14 3.38
N ILE A 99 4.91 -3.71 4.28
CA ILE A 99 3.87 -2.72 3.99
C ILE A 99 4.05 -1.49 4.88
N ASP A 100 3.91 -0.30 4.28
CA ASP A 100 3.80 0.97 4.99
C ASP A 100 2.44 1.13 5.71
N GLU A 101 2.45 1.65 6.94
CA GLU A 101 1.26 1.91 7.77
C GLU A 101 0.24 2.85 7.11
N VAL A 102 0.66 3.66 6.12
CA VAL A 102 -0.25 4.54 5.35
C VAL A 102 -1.26 3.75 4.53
N VAL A 103 -0.82 2.60 4.00
CA VAL A 103 -1.56 1.74 3.07
C VAL A 103 -1.99 0.43 3.74
N GLU A 104 -1.53 0.18 4.96
CA GLU A 104 -2.02 -0.92 5.80
C GLU A 104 -3.46 -0.61 6.27
N PRO A 105 -4.41 -1.54 6.09
CA PRO A 105 -5.77 -1.38 6.61
C PRO A 105 -5.80 -1.35 8.14
N SER A 106 -6.76 -0.63 8.71
CA SER A 106 -6.93 -0.56 10.16
C SER A 106 -7.46 -1.88 10.74
N ALA A 107 -7.17 -2.15 12.01
CA ALA A 107 -7.64 -3.34 12.71
C ALA A 107 -9.18 -3.36 12.82
N ASP A 108 -9.81 -2.21 13.05
CA ASP A 108 -11.27 -2.06 13.14
C ASP A 108 -11.94 -2.38 11.79
N TYR A 109 -11.36 -1.90 10.69
CA TYR A 109 -11.88 -2.16 9.35
C TYR A 109 -11.76 -3.63 8.97
N LEU A 110 -10.60 -4.24 9.22
CA LEU A 110 -10.40 -5.68 9.03
C LEU A 110 -11.35 -6.51 9.89
N SER A 111 -11.61 -6.12 11.14
CA SER A 111 -12.56 -6.83 12.02
C SER A 111 -13.95 -6.85 11.43
N THR A 112 -14.43 -5.69 10.95
CA THR A 112 -15.75 -5.57 10.33
C THR A 112 -15.85 -6.46 9.08
N LYS A 113 -14.84 -6.43 8.21
CA LYS A 113 -14.81 -7.29 7.03
C LYS A 113 -14.67 -8.78 7.34
N MET A 114 -13.96 -9.15 8.40
CA MET A 114 -13.92 -10.55 8.85
C MET A 114 -15.30 -11.05 9.28
N GLU A 115 -16.09 -10.21 9.97
CA GLU A 115 -17.45 -10.55 10.39
C GLU A 115 -18.39 -10.72 9.19
N GLU A 116 -18.34 -9.82 8.21
CA GLU A 116 -19.08 -9.95 6.94
C GLU A 116 -18.73 -11.26 6.21
N VAL A 117 -17.43 -11.58 6.15
CA VAL A 117 -16.96 -12.83 5.55
C VAL A 117 -17.47 -14.03 6.34
N GLU A 118 -17.42 -14.02 7.67
CA GLU A 118 -17.88 -15.14 8.51
C GLU A 118 -19.39 -15.36 8.41
N ASN A 119 -20.18 -14.28 8.34
CA ASN A 119 -21.63 -14.33 8.15
C ASN A 119 -22.06 -14.74 6.73
N GLY A 120 -21.15 -14.65 5.75
CA GLY A 120 -21.44 -14.96 4.35
C GLY A 120 -22.11 -13.82 3.57
N GLU A 121 -22.26 -12.65 4.18
CA GLU A 121 -22.85 -11.45 3.60
C GLU A 121 -21.75 -10.41 3.35
N ILE A 122 -21.00 -10.60 2.27
CA ILE A 122 -19.93 -9.66 1.89
C ILE A 122 -20.56 -8.48 1.15
N ILE A 123 -20.44 -7.28 1.73
CA ILE A 123 -21.00 -6.05 1.17
C ILE A 123 -19.86 -5.10 0.79
N ALA A 124 -20.02 -4.33 -0.28
CA ALA A 124 -19.09 -3.27 -0.62
C ALA A 124 -19.18 -2.14 0.41
N SER A 125 -18.08 -1.86 1.12
CA SER A 125 -18.06 -0.74 2.06
C SER A 125 -18.06 0.61 1.34
N PRO A 126 -18.74 1.63 1.89
CA PRO A 126 -18.54 2.99 1.42
C PRO A 126 -17.10 3.43 1.69
N LEU A 127 -16.57 4.30 0.85
CA LEU A 127 -15.18 4.79 0.97
C LEU A 127 -14.91 5.57 2.27
N SER A 128 -15.96 6.03 2.96
CA SER A 128 -15.87 6.61 4.30
C SER A 128 -15.41 5.60 5.35
N ASP A 129 -15.70 4.31 5.17
CA ASP A 129 -15.47 3.31 6.21
C ASP A 129 -14.07 2.68 6.08
N VAL A 130 -13.45 2.84 4.92
CA VAL A 130 -12.11 2.36 4.61
C VAL A 130 -11.07 3.23 5.32
N THR A 131 -10.49 2.68 6.39
CA THR A 131 -9.48 3.37 7.20
C THR A 131 -8.15 2.63 7.19
N SER A 132 -7.05 3.39 7.16
CA SER A 132 -5.70 2.84 7.30
C SER A 132 -5.23 2.85 8.76
N LYS A 133 -4.23 2.04 9.09
CA LYS A 133 -3.62 1.99 10.42
C LYS A 133 -3.09 3.35 10.86
N ARG A 134 -2.44 4.09 9.95
CA ARG A 134 -2.00 5.47 10.23
C ARG A 134 -3.18 6.39 10.57
N LYS A 135 -4.25 6.37 9.77
CA LYS A 135 -5.44 7.23 10.01
C LYS A 135 -6.18 6.85 11.30
N ALA A 136 -6.26 5.56 11.64
CA ALA A 136 -6.88 5.10 12.87
C ALA A 136 -6.16 5.62 14.13
N LYS A 137 -4.81 5.70 14.10
CA LYS A 137 -4.02 6.30 15.19
C LYS A 137 -4.30 7.80 15.36
N THR A 138 -4.54 8.52 14.28
CA THR A 138 -4.76 9.98 14.30
C THR A 138 -6.16 10.38 14.79
N LEU A 139 -7.18 9.54 14.59
CA LEU A 139 -8.58 9.87 14.89
C LEU A 139 -9.05 9.46 16.31
N GLY A 140 -8.12 9.06 17.19
CA GLY A 140 -8.46 8.25 18.37
C GLY A 140 -9.08 8.96 19.59
N ILE A 141 -9.15 10.30 19.65
CA ILE A 141 -9.58 10.99 20.88
C ILE A 141 -10.35 12.27 20.53
N GLN A 142 -11.67 12.28 20.74
CA GLN A 142 -12.46 13.50 20.83
C GLN A 142 -12.66 13.85 22.31
N THR A 143 -12.02 14.93 22.76
CA THR A 143 -12.28 15.56 24.06
C THR A 143 -13.33 16.63 23.86
N SER A 144 -14.57 16.37 24.27
CA SER A 144 -15.60 17.40 24.33
C SER A 144 -15.80 17.83 25.78
N VAL A 145 -15.86 19.13 26.03
CA VAL A 145 -16.20 19.68 27.36
C VAL A 145 -17.71 19.91 27.38
N ASP A 146 -18.40 19.28 28.33
CA ASP A 146 -19.83 19.48 28.54
C ASP A 146 -20.10 20.87 29.15
N ALA A 147 -21.33 21.39 29.02
CA ALA A 147 -21.71 22.71 29.55
C ALA A 147 -21.50 22.84 31.08
N GLY A 148 -21.41 21.71 31.79
CA GLY A 148 -21.04 21.62 33.21
C GLY A 148 -19.55 21.49 33.50
N GLY A 149 -18.65 21.76 32.54
CA GLY A 149 -17.20 21.75 32.73
C GLY A 149 -16.54 20.37 32.82
N HIS A 150 -17.29 19.28 32.62
CA HIS A 150 -16.76 17.93 32.62
C HIS A 150 -16.17 17.56 31.25
N VAL A 151 -14.91 17.13 31.24
CA VAL A 151 -14.24 16.62 30.03
C VAL A 151 -14.70 15.19 29.76
N ARG A 152 -15.45 14.98 28.67
CA ARG A 152 -15.81 13.65 28.19
C ARG A 152 -14.77 13.20 27.16
N ILE A 153 -14.11 12.09 27.45
CA ILE A 153 -13.23 11.39 26.51
C ILE A 153 -14.04 10.26 25.90
N VAL A 154 -14.45 10.41 24.64
CA VAL A 154 -15.15 9.35 23.91
C VAL A 154 -14.22 8.82 22.83
N LYS A 155 -13.86 7.54 22.94
CA LYS A 155 -13.16 6.81 21.87
C LYS A 155 -14.19 6.52 20.77
N GLN A 156 -14.34 7.43 19.82
CA GLN A 156 -15.24 7.24 18.69
C GLN A 156 -14.63 6.23 17.71
N ARG A 157 -15.47 5.36 17.12
CA ARG A 157 -15.04 4.50 16.01
C ARG A 157 -14.54 5.41 14.89
N SER A 158 -13.34 5.13 14.37
CA SER A 158 -12.73 5.94 13.32
C SER A 158 -13.54 5.79 12.02
N LYS A 159 -14.42 6.74 11.74
CA LYS A 159 -15.03 6.90 10.41
C LYS A 159 -14.07 7.76 9.57
N GLY A 160 -13.68 7.25 8.41
CA GLY A 160 -12.91 7.99 7.43
C GLY A 160 -13.73 9.11 6.77
N SER A 161 -13.04 10.08 6.19
CA SER A 161 -13.63 11.15 5.39
C SER A 161 -13.83 10.70 3.94
N LEU A 162 -14.88 11.20 3.28
CA LEU A 162 -15.04 11.03 1.84
C LEU A 162 -13.83 11.65 1.11
N PRO A 163 -13.26 10.97 0.09
CA PRO A 163 -12.16 11.52 -0.69
C PRO A 163 -12.60 12.79 -1.41
N GLN A 164 -11.81 13.85 -1.28
CA GLN A 164 -12.06 15.12 -1.98
C GLN A 164 -11.26 15.18 -3.29
N ASN A 165 -10.08 14.56 -3.31
CA ASN A 165 -9.15 14.64 -4.43
C ASN A 165 -8.87 13.25 -5.04
N THR A 166 -8.48 13.23 -6.31
CA THR A 166 -8.14 12.00 -7.04
C THR A 166 -7.00 11.21 -6.40
N GLU A 167 -6.05 11.89 -5.75
CA GLU A 167 -4.96 11.25 -4.98
C GLU A 167 -5.50 10.52 -3.74
N GLU A 168 -6.45 11.14 -3.02
CA GLU A 168 -7.05 10.56 -1.82
C GLU A 168 -7.91 9.35 -2.17
N LEU A 169 -8.69 9.43 -3.24
CA LEU A 169 -9.44 8.30 -3.77
C LEU A 169 -8.51 7.12 -4.07
N ARG A 170 -7.40 7.37 -4.79
CA ARG A 170 -6.41 6.32 -5.09
C ARG A 170 -5.75 5.77 -3.83
N ALA A 171 -5.49 6.58 -2.82
CA ALA A 171 -4.96 6.12 -1.54
C ALA A 171 -5.95 5.19 -0.81
N ILE A 172 -7.22 5.57 -0.74
CA ILE A 172 -8.27 4.76 -0.11
C ILE A 172 -8.46 3.43 -0.86
N LEU A 173 -8.53 3.44 -2.20
CA LEU A 173 -8.65 2.21 -2.99
C LEU A 173 -7.44 1.27 -2.84
N ARG A 174 -6.23 1.81 -2.60
CA ARG A 174 -5.06 0.98 -2.28
C ARG A 174 -5.18 0.30 -0.92
N VAL A 175 -5.69 1.01 0.08
CA VAL A 175 -5.97 0.43 1.41
C VAL A 175 -7.02 -0.67 1.28
N GLU A 176 -8.08 -0.39 0.52
CA GLU A 176 -9.17 -1.34 0.25
C GLU A 176 -8.65 -2.61 -0.43
N GLY A 177 -7.88 -2.47 -1.52
CA GLY A 177 -7.27 -3.60 -2.20
C GLY A 177 -6.38 -4.44 -1.26
N LYS A 178 -5.61 -3.80 -0.38
CA LYS A 178 -4.79 -4.50 0.61
C LYS A 178 -5.61 -5.20 1.68
N ALA A 179 -6.72 -4.62 2.13
CA ALA A 179 -7.64 -5.25 3.06
C ALA A 179 -8.18 -6.58 2.50
N TRP A 180 -8.56 -6.60 1.22
CA TRP A 180 -9.01 -7.81 0.56
C TRP A 180 -7.91 -8.88 0.48
N VAL A 181 -6.67 -8.51 0.15
CA VAL A 181 -5.55 -9.46 0.15
C VAL A 181 -5.25 -10.02 1.55
N PHE A 182 -5.38 -9.20 2.60
CA PHE A 182 -5.26 -9.67 3.99
C PHE A 182 -6.32 -10.72 4.31
N LEU A 183 -7.57 -10.47 3.95
CA LEU A 183 -8.67 -11.41 4.15
C LEU A 183 -8.46 -12.70 3.35
N GLY A 184 -7.99 -12.60 2.10
CA GLY A 184 -7.65 -13.77 1.29
C GLY A 184 -6.53 -14.62 1.88
N SER A 185 -5.57 -14.01 2.60
CA SER A 185 -4.54 -14.76 3.31
C SER A 185 -5.10 -15.60 4.46
N LYS A 186 -6.17 -15.14 5.11
CA LYS A 186 -6.85 -15.84 6.22
C LYS A 186 -7.84 -16.89 5.70
N TYR A 187 -8.67 -16.53 4.73
CA TYR A 187 -9.77 -17.36 4.21
C TYR A 187 -9.44 -18.01 2.87
N ARG A 188 -8.31 -18.73 2.78
CA ARG A 188 -7.87 -19.42 1.55
C ARG A 188 -8.88 -20.45 1.02
N ASN A 189 -9.76 -20.94 1.89
CA ASN A 189 -10.80 -21.91 1.56
C ASN A 189 -12.02 -21.30 0.85
N LYS A 190 -12.15 -19.97 0.80
CA LYS A 190 -13.27 -19.32 0.11
C LYS A 190 -12.91 -19.01 -1.34
N VAL A 191 -13.72 -19.51 -2.28
CA VAL A 191 -13.56 -19.27 -3.72
C VAL A 191 -13.55 -17.77 -4.06
N PHE A 192 -14.28 -16.95 -3.28
CA PHE A 192 -14.30 -15.50 -3.41
C PHE A 192 -12.90 -14.86 -3.37
N PHE A 193 -11.94 -15.47 -2.65
CA PHE A 193 -10.57 -14.97 -2.53
C PHE A 193 -9.56 -15.68 -3.42
N LYS A 194 -10.02 -16.55 -4.33
CA LYS A 194 -9.15 -17.27 -5.24
C LYS A 194 -8.42 -16.27 -6.15
N ASP A 195 -7.13 -16.51 -6.36
CA ASP A 195 -6.25 -15.72 -7.25
C ASP A 195 -6.13 -14.23 -6.89
N MET A 196 -6.57 -13.83 -5.67
CA MET A 196 -6.33 -12.48 -5.18
C MET A 196 -4.87 -12.29 -4.80
N THR A 197 -4.13 -11.69 -5.73
CA THR A 197 -2.75 -11.28 -5.54
C THR A 197 -2.68 -9.77 -5.35
N GLN A 198 -1.67 -9.29 -4.61
CA GLN A 198 -1.37 -7.86 -4.64
C GLN A 198 -1.04 -7.51 -6.08
N THR A 199 -1.98 -6.85 -6.78
CA THR A 199 -1.63 -6.08 -7.97
C THR A 199 -0.87 -4.87 -7.45
N ASP A 200 0.38 -5.10 -7.01
CA ASP A 200 1.35 -4.06 -7.14
C ASP A 200 1.37 -3.84 -8.65
N GLN A 201 0.70 -2.77 -9.04
CA GLN A 201 0.91 -2.11 -10.30
C GLN A 201 2.39 -1.67 -10.32
N VAL A 202 3.29 -2.64 -10.40
CA VAL A 202 4.40 -2.63 -11.34
C VAL A 202 3.82 -2.92 -12.73
N ALA A 203 2.68 -2.31 -13.08
CA ALA A 203 2.55 -1.78 -14.41
C ALA A 203 3.77 -0.87 -14.53
N LEU A 204 4.81 -1.35 -15.22
CA LEU A 204 6.05 -0.66 -15.56
C LEU A 204 5.82 0.84 -15.41
N ARG A 205 6.12 1.39 -14.24
CA ARG A 205 6.08 2.83 -14.03
C ARG A 205 7.48 3.23 -14.43
N PRO A 206 7.73 3.51 -15.72
CA PRO A 206 9.04 3.99 -16.12
C PRO A 206 9.37 5.15 -15.18
N PRO A 207 10.60 5.22 -14.65
CA PRO A 207 11.00 6.31 -13.79
C PRO A 207 10.64 7.63 -14.47
N TRP A 208 10.16 8.63 -13.72
CA TRP A 208 9.76 9.92 -14.29
C TRP A 208 10.85 10.53 -15.18
N THR A 209 12.12 10.33 -14.83
CA THR A 209 13.26 10.74 -15.65
C THR A 209 13.35 10.03 -17.00
N MET A 210 12.94 8.76 -17.11
CA MET A 210 12.86 8.04 -18.37
C MET A 210 11.76 8.63 -19.26
N MET A 211 10.61 8.96 -18.68
CA MET A 211 9.53 9.65 -19.39
C MET A 211 9.99 11.00 -19.95
N ILE A 212 10.66 11.83 -19.13
CA ILE A 212 11.19 13.12 -19.57
C ILE A 212 12.28 12.95 -20.63
N SER A 213 13.17 11.97 -20.48
CA SER A 213 14.24 11.73 -21.46
C SER A 213 13.68 11.28 -22.81
N TYR A 214 12.68 10.40 -22.80
CA TYR A 214 11.98 9.98 -24.01
C TYR A 214 11.27 11.17 -24.67
N GLU A 215 10.53 11.98 -23.90
CA GLU A 215 9.87 13.20 -24.38
C GLU A 215 10.85 14.17 -25.05
N PHE A 216 12.02 14.40 -24.44
CA PHE A 216 13.03 15.28 -24.99
C PHE A 216 13.61 14.76 -26.32
N GLU A 217 13.87 13.45 -26.42
CA GLU A 217 14.34 12.85 -27.67
C GLU A 217 13.27 12.90 -28.77
N LEU A 218 11.97 12.77 -28.44
CA LEU A 218 10.87 13.01 -29.39
C LEU A 218 10.93 14.44 -29.97
N ARG A 219 11.05 15.47 -29.12
CA ARG A 219 11.13 16.86 -29.58
C ARG A 219 12.37 17.11 -30.43
N LYS A 220 13.51 16.56 -30.03
CA LYS A 220 14.78 16.71 -30.73
C LYS A 220 14.75 16.08 -32.12
N GLU A 221 14.19 14.89 -32.27
CA GLU A 221 14.03 14.24 -33.58
C GLU A 221 13.01 14.95 -34.46
N ALA A 222 11.90 15.45 -33.90
CA ALA A 222 10.92 16.23 -34.63
C ALA A 222 11.53 17.52 -35.23
N VAL A 223 12.35 18.24 -34.45
CA VAL A 223 13.06 19.44 -34.90
C VAL A 223 14.11 19.13 -35.98
N LYS A 224 14.85 18.02 -35.83
CA LYS A 224 15.81 17.58 -36.86
C LYS A 224 15.13 17.26 -38.19
N ARG A 225 14.01 16.53 -38.17
CA ARG A 225 13.24 16.18 -39.37
C ARG A 225 12.64 17.42 -40.02
N ALA A 226 12.05 18.32 -39.23
CA ALA A 226 11.50 19.58 -39.72
C ALA A 226 12.57 20.43 -40.44
N PHE A 227 13.77 20.54 -39.85
CA PHE A 227 14.84 21.34 -40.42
C PHE A 227 15.50 20.71 -41.65
N ARG A 228 15.70 19.38 -41.66
CA ARG A 228 16.31 18.68 -42.80
C ARG A 228 15.39 18.65 -44.01
N ASP A 229 14.11 18.40 -43.77
CA ASP A 229 13.13 18.11 -44.82
C ASP A 229 12.30 19.38 -45.17
N SER A 230 12.58 20.52 -44.53
CA SER A 230 11.86 21.81 -44.67
C SER A 230 10.34 21.70 -44.50
N ARG A 231 9.91 20.86 -43.55
CA ARG A 231 8.50 20.57 -43.25
C ARG A 231 8.04 21.26 -41.96
N PRO A 232 6.73 21.55 -41.81
CA PRO A 232 6.23 22.12 -40.57
C PRO A 232 6.42 21.16 -39.38
N LEU A 233 6.83 21.71 -38.23
CA LEU A 233 7.12 20.94 -37.01
C LEU A 233 5.90 20.15 -36.50
N SER A 234 4.68 20.65 -36.73
CA SER A 234 3.45 19.98 -36.34
C SER A 234 3.27 18.62 -37.03
N GLU A 235 3.70 18.51 -38.28
CA GLU A 235 3.62 17.29 -39.08
C GLU A 235 4.71 16.30 -38.65
N THR A 236 5.95 16.77 -38.52
CA THR A 236 7.07 15.91 -38.10
C THR A 236 6.95 15.42 -36.66
N LEU A 237 6.35 16.21 -35.76
CA LEU A 237 6.10 15.79 -34.38
C LEU A 237 5.08 14.65 -34.31
N ARG A 238 4.02 14.70 -35.14
CA ARG A 238 3.01 13.63 -35.21
C ARG A 238 3.62 12.33 -35.73
N GLU A 239 4.48 12.42 -36.74
CA GLU A 239 5.23 11.26 -37.27
C GLU A 239 6.16 10.66 -36.21
N VAL A 240 6.89 11.49 -35.47
CA VAL A 240 7.84 11.04 -34.44
C VAL A 240 7.12 10.40 -33.25
N GLN A 241 5.93 10.88 -32.89
CA GLN A 241 5.09 10.25 -31.85
C GLN A 241 4.60 8.86 -32.25
N GLY A 242 4.40 8.61 -33.55
CA GLY A 242 4.03 7.30 -34.09
C GLY A 242 5.22 6.37 -34.39
N ASP A 243 6.46 6.84 -34.23
CA ASP A 243 7.67 6.09 -34.58
C ASP A 243 7.94 4.97 -33.57
N ALA A 244 7.62 3.74 -33.97
CA ALA A 244 7.83 2.55 -33.16
C ALA A 244 9.32 2.31 -32.84
N GLN A 245 10.23 2.66 -33.74
CA GLN A 245 11.67 2.47 -33.53
C GLN A 245 12.19 3.39 -32.44
N LEU A 246 11.73 4.65 -32.42
CA LEU A 246 12.13 5.61 -31.41
C LEU A 246 11.57 5.25 -30.02
N LYS A 247 10.33 4.75 -29.99
CA LYS A 247 9.72 4.18 -28.78
C LYS A 247 10.47 2.93 -28.30
N GLU A 248 10.88 2.05 -29.20
CA GLU A 248 11.67 0.86 -28.85
C GLU A 248 13.00 1.26 -28.19
N GLN A 249 13.73 2.17 -28.83
CA GLN A 249 15.09 2.55 -28.45
C GLN A 249 15.17 3.33 -27.13
N PHE A 250 14.27 4.30 -26.92
CA PHE A 250 14.37 5.25 -25.82
C PHE A 250 13.36 5.00 -24.69
N PHE A 251 12.37 4.12 -24.91
CA PHE A 251 11.34 3.83 -23.92
C PHE A 251 11.23 2.33 -23.61
N THR A 252 10.88 1.51 -24.60
CA THR A 252 10.53 0.08 -24.40
C THR A 252 11.74 -0.76 -23.98
N SER A 253 12.86 -0.70 -24.73
CA SER A 253 14.08 -1.45 -24.40
C SER A 253 14.70 -1.02 -23.06
N PRO A 254 14.83 0.28 -22.75
CA PRO A 254 15.27 0.73 -21.42
C PRO A 254 14.31 0.33 -20.29
N SER A 255 12.99 0.31 -20.54
CA SER A 255 11.99 -0.10 -19.54
C SER A 255 12.01 -1.61 -19.26
N ALA A 256 12.34 -2.43 -20.26
CA ALA A 256 12.44 -3.88 -20.11
C ALA A 256 13.72 -4.35 -19.39
N LEU A 257 14.81 -3.56 -19.47
CA LEU A 257 16.13 -3.89 -18.92
C LEU A 257 16.36 -3.40 -17.47
N GLN A 258 15.29 -3.05 -16.74
CA GLN A 258 15.29 -2.28 -15.49
C GLN A 258 15.99 -2.91 -14.26
N SER A 259 16.82 -3.95 -14.43
CA SER A 259 17.52 -4.64 -13.33
C SER A 259 19.01 -4.32 -13.18
N ARG A 260 19.74 -3.76 -14.17
CA ARG A 260 21.22 -3.70 -14.01
C ARG A 260 22.02 -2.56 -14.62
N SER A 261 21.42 -1.66 -15.42
CA SER A 261 22.20 -0.66 -16.19
C SER A 261 21.62 0.75 -16.16
N MET A 262 21.00 1.18 -15.06
CA MET A 262 20.46 2.55 -14.97
C MET A 262 21.48 3.59 -14.48
N ARG A 263 22.71 3.19 -14.09
CA ARG A 263 23.76 4.17 -13.74
C ARG A 263 24.44 4.78 -14.97
N THR A 264 24.63 4.01 -16.03
CA THR A 264 25.43 4.42 -17.21
C THR A 264 24.67 5.26 -18.23
N TRP A 265 23.34 5.12 -18.36
CA TRP A 265 22.54 6.01 -19.23
C TRP A 265 22.32 7.40 -18.62
N PHE A 266 22.38 7.49 -17.28
CA PHE A 266 22.13 8.69 -16.49
C PHE A 266 23.39 9.55 -16.28
N GLU A 267 24.58 9.03 -16.60
CA GLU A 267 25.85 9.75 -16.57
C GLU A 267 26.13 10.59 -17.84
N ARG A 268 25.14 10.78 -18.73
CA ARG A 268 25.23 11.78 -19.80
C ARG A 268 24.78 13.14 -19.26
N PRO A 269 25.68 14.11 -19.05
CA PRO A 269 25.31 15.41 -18.53
C PRO A 269 24.83 16.26 -19.70
N ASN A 270 23.55 16.16 -20.06
CA ASN A 270 22.98 17.21 -20.89
C ASN A 270 21.51 17.55 -20.63
N TYR A 271 21.09 17.46 -19.38
CA TYR A 271 19.95 18.21 -18.89
C TYR A 271 20.42 19.66 -18.61
N GLY A 272 20.60 20.47 -19.66
CA GLY A 272 20.89 21.90 -19.47
C GLY A 272 21.75 22.60 -20.54
N GLN A 273 22.42 21.90 -21.46
CA GLN A 273 23.08 22.61 -22.57
C GLN A 273 22.12 22.74 -23.75
N PRO A 274 22.08 23.93 -24.40
CA PRO A 274 21.36 24.10 -25.65
C PRO A 274 21.78 23.03 -26.65
N TRP A 275 20.81 22.34 -27.24
CA TRP A 275 21.09 21.42 -28.34
C TRP A 275 21.69 22.22 -29.51
N LYS A 276 22.97 21.96 -29.84
CA LYS A 276 23.70 22.65 -30.92
C LYS A 276 23.67 21.80 -32.17
N TRP A 277 23.08 22.33 -33.23
CA TRP A 277 23.18 21.78 -34.58
C TRP A 277 24.61 22.02 -35.13
N ARG A 278 25.22 21.02 -35.78
CA ARG A 278 26.51 21.19 -36.48
C ARG A 278 26.23 21.38 -37.96
N LYS A 279 26.35 22.62 -38.45
CA LYS A 279 26.25 22.94 -39.88
C LYS A 279 27.45 22.37 -40.62
N GLY A 280 27.21 21.50 -41.60
CA GLY A 280 28.05 21.22 -42.78
C GLY A 280 29.54 20.93 -42.55
N GLU A 281 29.94 19.70 -42.84
CA GLU A 281 31.33 19.37 -43.16
C GLU A 281 31.80 20.24 -44.33
N LYS A 282 32.80 21.12 -44.09
CA LYS A 282 33.63 21.71 -45.14
C LYS A 282 35.02 21.08 -45.05
N GLY A 283 35.56 20.71 -46.21
CA GLY A 283 36.76 19.90 -46.42
C GLY A 283 38.08 20.47 -45.89
N PRO A 284 39.22 19.81 -46.20
CA PRO A 284 40.47 19.95 -45.44
C PRO A 284 41.13 21.30 -45.75
N GLY A 285 41.02 22.24 -44.81
CA GLY A 285 41.69 23.55 -44.82
C GLY A 285 42.78 23.62 -43.76
N LYS A 286 43.97 24.06 -44.19
CA LYS A 286 45.26 24.05 -43.51
C LYS A 286 45.48 25.30 -42.63
N GLY A 287 46.04 25.12 -41.42
CA GLY A 287 46.68 26.15 -40.55
C GLY A 287 45.81 26.68 -39.39
N LYS A 288 46.32 27.05 -38.20
CA LYS A 288 47.69 27.12 -37.64
C LYS A 288 47.55 27.46 -36.12
N GLY A 289 48.51 27.01 -35.28
CA GLY A 289 48.76 27.46 -33.89
C GLY A 289 48.12 26.58 -32.80
N GLY A 290 48.82 25.81 -31.96
CA GLY A 290 49.98 26.13 -31.12
C GLY A 290 49.46 26.29 -29.67
N HIS A 291 49.62 25.34 -28.76
CA HIS A 291 50.81 25.19 -27.92
C HIS A 291 51.04 23.77 -27.41
N ALA A 292 52.31 23.41 -27.37
CA ALA A 292 52.86 22.17 -26.85
C ALA A 292 53.10 22.22 -25.33
N LYS A 293 53.00 21.05 -24.67
CA LYS A 293 53.91 20.63 -23.61
C LYS A 293 54.01 19.12 -23.67
N GLY A 294 55.17 18.62 -24.10
CA GLY A 294 55.46 17.20 -24.24
C GLY A 294 56.15 16.62 -23.02
N GLN A 295 56.18 15.28 -22.95
CA GLN A 295 57.40 14.52 -22.64
C GLN A 295 57.18 13.07 -23.11
N GLY A 296 58.06 12.60 -24.00
CA GLY A 296 57.98 11.26 -24.58
C GLY A 296 58.85 10.24 -23.85
N SER A 297 58.64 8.96 -24.16
CA SER A 297 59.73 7.97 -24.26
C SER A 297 59.26 6.69 -24.97
N LYS A 298 59.86 6.46 -26.15
CA LYS A 298 60.49 5.21 -26.60
C LYS A 298 59.64 3.93 -26.66
N GLY A 299 59.34 3.50 -27.89
CA GLY A 299 58.57 2.29 -28.18
C GLY A 299 59.33 0.96 -28.09
N LYS A 300 58.57 -0.12 -28.27
CA LYS A 300 59.02 -1.34 -28.95
C LYS A 300 57.82 -2.14 -29.47
N GLU A 301 58.06 -2.73 -30.62
CA GLU A 301 57.18 -3.40 -31.55
C GLU A 301 56.91 -4.88 -31.18
N ARG A 302 55.90 -5.47 -31.82
CA ARG A 302 55.58 -6.91 -32.01
C ARG A 302 54.94 -7.60 -30.79
N GLN A 303 54.00 -8.52 -30.92
CA GLN A 303 53.63 -9.41 -32.04
C GLN A 303 52.22 -9.92 -31.76
N GLY A 304 51.40 -10.07 -32.81
CA GLY A 304 50.08 -10.70 -32.67
C GLY A 304 50.17 -12.22 -32.49
N GLN A 305 49.16 -12.81 -31.84
CA GLN A 305 48.62 -14.11 -32.25
C GLN A 305 47.20 -14.33 -31.71
N ARG A 306 46.29 -14.48 -32.69
CA ARG A 306 45.12 -15.40 -32.79
C ARG A 306 45.17 -16.61 -31.84
N ARG A 307 44.11 -17.35 -31.50
CA ARG A 307 42.65 -17.42 -31.69
C ARG A 307 42.24 -18.67 -30.88
N ALA A 308 41.01 -18.74 -30.39
CA ALA A 308 40.15 -19.94 -30.21
C ALA A 308 39.16 -19.63 -29.09
N GLY A 309 37.90 -20.05 -29.05
CA GLY A 309 37.11 -20.93 -29.89
C GLY A 309 35.70 -20.93 -29.26
N LYS A 310 34.67 -20.98 -30.10
CA LYS A 310 33.24 -21.04 -29.74
C LYS A 310 32.93 -22.36 -28.98
N PRO A 311 31.80 -22.50 -28.25
CA PRO A 311 30.56 -22.89 -28.93
C PRO A 311 29.23 -22.34 -28.34
N ARG A 312 28.16 -22.64 -29.09
CA ARG A 312 26.75 -22.21 -29.01
C ARG A 312 25.93 -23.02 -27.98
N SER A 313 24.85 -22.41 -27.48
CA SER A 313 23.57 -23.07 -27.13
C SER A 313 22.44 -22.03 -27.35
N ARG A 314 21.60 -22.13 -28.40
CA ARG A 314 20.34 -22.89 -28.57
C ARG A 314 19.37 -22.72 -27.40
N TRP A 315 18.35 -21.88 -27.60
CA TRP A 315 17.11 -21.88 -26.83
C TRP A 315 15.92 -21.97 -27.79
N THR A 316 15.06 -22.95 -27.54
CA THR A 316 13.76 -23.17 -28.19
C THR A 316 12.68 -22.29 -27.53
N PRO A 317 11.64 -21.86 -28.27
CA PRO A 317 10.57 -21.02 -27.73
C PRO A 317 9.44 -21.87 -27.14
N HIS A 318 8.97 -21.52 -25.95
CA HIS A 318 7.66 -21.92 -25.44
C HIS A 318 6.95 -20.69 -24.87
N LEU A 319 5.62 -20.65 -25.09
CA LEU A 319 4.60 -19.69 -24.64
C LEU A 319 4.38 -18.45 -25.53
N LEU A 320 3.69 -18.71 -26.65
CA LEU A 320 2.59 -17.87 -27.15
C LEU A 320 1.27 -18.29 -26.46
N CYS A 321 0.26 -17.42 -26.56
CA CYS A 321 -1.05 -17.37 -25.86
C CYS A 321 -0.95 -16.50 -24.60
N ILE A 322 -1.59 -15.32 -24.47
CA ILE A 322 -2.97 -14.93 -24.81
C ILE A 322 -3.00 -13.42 -25.06
N PHE A 323 -3.32 -12.99 -26.28
CA PHE A 323 -3.87 -11.67 -26.56
C PHE A 323 -4.81 -11.82 -27.77
N ASP A 324 -6.07 -12.14 -27.48
CA ASP A 324 -7.16 -12.04 -28.45
C ASP A 324 -8.34 -11.40 -27.73
N ILE A 325 -8.41 -10.06 -27.80
CA ILE A 325 -9.65 -9.32 -27.58
C ILE A 325 -9.86 -8.45 -28.81
N ARG A 326 -10.57 -9.08 -29.75
CA ARG A 326 -11.22 -8.49 -30.90
C ARG A 326 -12.29 -7.50 -30.41
N MET A 327 -12.09 -6.22 -30.68
CA MET A 327 -13.17 -5.22 -30.57
C MET A 327 -14.11 -5.36 -31.79
N SER A 328 -15.36 -5.67 -31.51
CA SER A 328 -16.55 -5.49 -32.35
C SER A 328 -17.57 -4.84 -31.41
N ARG A 329 -18.26 -3.74 -31.71
CA ARG A 329 -18.50 -2.93 -32.91
C ARG A 329 -18.44 -1.46 -32.53
#